data_AF-A0A5A7V5T4-F1
#
_entry.id   AF-A0A5A7V5T4-F1
#
_cell.length_a   1.000
_cell.length_b   1.000
_cell.length_c   1.000
_cell.angle_alpha   90.00
_cell.angle_beta   90.00
_cell.angle_gamma   90.00
#
_symmetry.space_group_name_H-M   'P 1'
#
loop_
_entity.id
_entity.type
_entity.pdbx_description
1 polymer ?
#
loop_
_entity_poly.entity_id
_entity_poly.type
_entity_poly.pdbx_seq_one_letter_code
_entity_poly.pdbx_strand_id
1 'polypeptide(L)'
;MLYLAEVPDSVHFLESRLEEIAEKTDMIDVVVGRVEGLPIQELLARVDTLEENGRTTNYEYGNSSSGFVAHMKKRVNELVSFQKTLLEMINGMSEDFRATLDVIINESQIVKITKPKPFCGARNAKTLENYIFDLEQYFRAMNTVTEKAKLTLATMHLSEDAKLWWRSRYVDMQEGHCTIDTSDTLKKEQRSQFFPEKC
;
A
#
# COMPACT_ATOMS: atom_id res chain seq x y z
N MET A 1 -2.03 27.30 -22.62
CA MET A 1 -1.32 27.15 -21.33
C MET A 1 -1.77 25.84 -20.72
N LEU A 2 -0.85 24.90 -20.47
CA LEU A 2 -1.15 23.70 -19.71
C LEU A 2 -1.21 24.11 -18.24
N TYR A 3 -2.40 24.03 -17.62
CA TYR A 3 -2.52 24.17 -16.17
C TYR A 3 -1.90 22.91 -15.56
N LEU A 4 -0.64 22.97 -15.18
CA LEU A 4 -0.11 22.10 -14.13
C LEU A 4 -0.86 22.53 -12.87
N ALA A 5 -1.82 21.71 -12.42
CA ALA A 5 -2.44 21.93 -11.13
C ALA A 5 -1.33 21.80 -10.08
N GLU A 6 -0.94 22.90 -9.46
CA GLU A 6 -0.02 22.88 -8.33
C GLU A 6 -0.60 21.96 -7.26
N VAL A 7 0.21 21.01 -6.82
CA VAL A 7 -0.13 20.12 -5.72
C VAL A 7 -0.29 20.99 -4.48
N PRO A 8 -1.45 20.95 -3.78
CA PRO A 8 -1.68 21.81 -2.62
C PRO A 8 -0.61 21.62 -1.54
N ASP A 9 -0.20 22.68 -0.85
CA ASP A 9 0.80 22.64 0.24
C ASP A 9 0.47 21.60 1.32
N SER A 10 -0.82 21.33 1.55
CA SER A 10 -1.28 20.29 2.47
C SER A 10 -0.85 18.89 2.06
N VAL A 11 -0.74 18.60 0.76
CA VAL A 11 -0.30 17.30 0.25
C VAL A 11 1.20 17.14 0.51
N HIS A 12 2.02 18.17 0.24
CA HIS A 12 3.44 18.14 0.55
C HIS A 12 3.72 18.01 2.06
N PHE A 13 2.93 18.69 2.90
CA PHE A 13 2.98 18.51 4.34
C PHE A 13 2.70 17.05 4.75
N LEU A 14 1.65 16.43 4.19
CA LEU A 14 1.32 15.04 4.48
C LEU A 14 2.40 14.07 3.99
N GLU A 15 2.98 14.29 2.83
CA GLU A 15 4.10 13.49 2.31
C GLU A 15 5.30 13.52 3.26
N SER A 16 5.70 14.70 3.72
CA SER A 16 6.80 14.84 4.67
C SER A 16 6.51 14.14 5.99
N ARG A 17 5.26 14.18 6.46
CA ARG A 17 4.85 13.48 7.69
C ARG A 17 4.83 11.97 7.51
N LEU A 18 4.46 11.46 6.34
CA LEU A 18 4.49 10.03 6.04
C LEU A 18 5.93 9.51 6.02
N GLU A 19 6.86 10.25 5.40
CA GLU A 19 8.28 9.89 5.38
C GLU A 19 8.86 9.82 6.80
N GLU A 20 8.61 10.85 7.63
CA GLU A 20 9.06 10.88 9.02
C GLU A 20 8.53 9.69 9.85
N ILE A 21 7.29 9.25 9.57
CA ILE A 21 6.70 8.10 10.26
C ILE A 21 7.29 6.78 9.75
N ALA A 22 7.58 6.67 8.45
CA ALA A 22 8.26 5.51 7.88
C ALA A 22 9.65 5.32 8.51
N GLU A 23 10.47 6.38 8.59
CA GLU A 23 11.78 6.34 9.24
C GLU A 23 11.70 5.91 10.72
N LYS A 24 10.67 6.37 11.45
CA LYS A 24 10.45 5.97 12.84
C LYS A 24 10.07 4.49 12.96
N THR A 25 9.29 3.97 12.01
CA THR A 25 8.95 2.54 11.95
C THR A 25 10.20 1.69 11.75
N ASP A 26 11.10 2.08 10.85
CA ASP A 26 12.38 1.38 10.64
C ASP A 26 13.27 1.41 11.89
N MET A 27 13.28 2.53 12.62
CA MET A 27 14.00 2.62 13.89
C MET A 27 13.43 1.69 14.97
N ILE A 28 12.12 1.43 14.97
CA ILE A 28 11.50 0.46 15.88
C ILE A 28 12.02 -0.95 15.58
N ASP A 29 12.12 -1.34 14.31
CA ASP A 29 12.66 -2.66 13.92
C ASP A 29 14.10 -2.85 14.43
N VAL A 30 14.93 -1.81 14.36
CA VAL A 30 16.30 -1.83 14.91
C VAL A 30 16.28 -2.00 16.44
N VAL A 31 15.37 -1.33 17.14
CA VAL A 31 15.24 -1.45 18.61
C VAL A 31 14.74 -2.85 18.99
N VAL A 32 13.75 -3.39 18.27
CA VAL A 32 13.24 -4.76 18.44
C VAL A 32 14.37 -5.77 18.29
N GLY A 33 15.16 -5.71 17.22
CA GLY A 33 16.29 -6.62 17.01
C GLY A 33 17.38 -6.51 18.09
N ARG A 34 17.64 -5.32 18.62
CA ARG A 34 18.54 -5.14 19.78
C ARG A 34 17.98 -5.74 21.05
N VAL A 35 16.67 -5.59 21.28
CA VAL A 35 15.98 -6.17 22.43
C VAL A 35 16.02 -7.69 22.34
N GLU A 36 15.75 -8.29 21.18
CA GLU A 36 15.89 -9.74 20.97
C GLU A 36 17.30 -10.26 21.24
N GLY A 37 18.32 -9.48 20.87
CA GLY A 37 19.73 -9.79 21.12
C GLY A 37 20.27 -9.46 22.51
N LEU A 38 19.42 -9.09 23.49
CA LEU A 38 19.88 -8.69 24.82
C LEU A 38 20.56 -9.85 25.60
N PRO A 39 21.52 -9.53 26.49
CA PRO A 39 22.27 -10.50 27.29
C PRO A 39 21.42 -11.26 28.33
N ILE A 40 20.09 -11.12 28.30
CA ILE A 40 19.16 -11.89 29.13
C ILE A 40 19.22 -13.38 28.75
N GLN A 41 19.38 -13.71 27.45
CA GLN A 41 19.61 -15.10 27.02
C GLN A 41 20.97 -15.64 27.50
N GLU A 42 22.00 -14.79 27.49
CA GLU A 42 23.32 -15.14 28.03
C GLU A 42 23.27 -15.38 29.55
N LEU A 43 22.48 -14.58 30.28
CA LEU A 43 22.20 -14.77 31.70
C LEU A 43 21.50 -16.10 31.97
N LEU A 44 20.53 -16.50 31.14
CA LEU A 44 19.88 -17.80 31.26
C LEU A 44 20.89 -18.95 31.10
N ALA A 45 21.74 -18.89 30.06
CA ALA A 45 22.78 -19.88 29.82
C ALA A 45 23.81 -19.97 30.97
N ARG A 46 24.18 -18.83 31.57
CA ARG A 46 25.06 -18.77 32.75
C ARG A 46 24.41 -19.38 33.99
N VAL A 47 23.10 -19.16 34.19
CA VAL A 47 22.35 -19.77 35.30
C VAL A 47 22.24 -21.29 35.14
N ASP A 48 22.03 -21.78 33.91
CA ASP A 48 22.04 -23.21 33.60
C ASP A 48 23.41 -23.86 33.88
N THR A 49 24.50 -23.18 33.50
CA THR A 49 25.87 -23.64 33.76
C THR A 49 26.18 -23.70 35.27
N LEU A 50 25.69 -22.73 36.04
CA LEU A 50 25.83 -22.72 37.51
C LEU A 50 25.05 -23.85 38.19
N GLU A 51 23.88 -24.20 37.65
CA GLU A 51 23.07 -25.34 38.12
C GLU A 51 23.81 -26.68 37.91
N GLU A 52 24.43 -26.85 36.75
CA GLU A 52 25.19 -28.05 36.38
C GLU A 52 26.48 -28.20 37.21
N ASN A 53 27.21 -27.11 37.40
CA ASN A 53 28.42 -27.09 38.24
C ASN A 53 28.10 -27.38 39.72
N GLY A 54 26.98 -26.88 40.24
CA GLY A 54 26.55 -27.17 41.61
C GLY A 54 26.20 -28.65 41.85
N ARG A 55 25.82 -29.40 40.81
CA ARG A 55 25.53 -30.85 40.90
C ARG A 55 26.80 -31.71 40.91
N THR A 56 27.89 -31.24 40.29
CA THR A 56 29.14 -32.00 40.14
C THR A 56 30.11 -31.84 41.32
N THR A 57 30.00 -30.77 42.11
CA THR A 57 30.96 -30.41 43.18
C THR A 57 30.50 -30.71 44.62
N ASN A 58 29.79 -31.81 44.88
CA ASN A 58 29.27 -32.12 46.22
C ASN A 58 30.36 -32.50 47.25
N TYR A 59 30.85 -31.51 48.00
CA TYR A 59 31.19 -31.64 49.44
C TYR A 59 30.03 -31.04 50.26
N GLU A 60 29.75 -31.63 51.43
CA GLU A 60 28.52 -31.59 52.26
C GLU A 60 27.99 -30.22 52.75
N TYR A 61 27.71 -29.27 51.87
CA TYR A 61 26.93 -28.05 52.19
C TYR A 61 25.77 -27.85 51.21
N GLY A 62 25.04 -28.94 50.95
CA GLY A 62 23.98 -29.00 49.95
C GLY A 62 22.60 -28.80 50.56
N ASN A 63 22.05 -27.58 50.47
CA ASN A 63 20.61 -27.31 50.37
C ASN A 63 20.34 -25.83 50.03
N SER A 64 21.10 -24.89 50.59
CA SER A 64 20.86 -23.45 50.35
C SER A 64 21.28 -22.95 48.95
N SER A 65 22.31 -23.54 48.33
CA SER A 65 22.82 -23.12 47.01
C SER A 65 21.90 -23.54 45.86
N SER A 66 21.39 -24.77 45.89
CA SER A 66 20.45 -25.30 44.89
C SER A 66 19.13 -24.52 44.84
N GLY A 67 18.57 -24.18 46.02
CA GLY A 67 17.36 -23.35 46.11
C GLY A 67 17.55 -21.94 45.55
N PHE A 68 18.74 -21.35 45.72
CA PHE A 68 19.07 -20.04 45.17
C PHE A 68 19.16 -20.05 43.63
N VAL A 69 19.80 -21.06 43.05
CA VAL A 69 19.88 -21.23 41.58
C VAL A 69 18.50 -21.47 40.97
N ALA A 70 17.67 -22.32 41.58
CA ALA A 70 16.31 -22.57 41.13
C ALA A 70 15.45 -21.29 41.15
N HIS A 71 15.59 -20.47 42.20
CA HIS A 71 14.92 -19.18 42.31
C HIS A 71 15.40 -18.18 41.24
N MET A 72 16.71 -18.09 40.99
CA MET A 72 17.25 -17.23 39.92
C MET A 72 16.73 -17.66 38.55
N LYS A 73 16.73 -18.97 38.25
CA LYS A 73 16.22 -19.51 36.99
C LYS A 73 14.75 -19.16 36.76
N LYS A 74 13.92 -19.27 37.81
CA LYS A 74 12.52 -18.83 37.77
C LYS A 74 12.40 -17.35 37.40
N ARG A 75 13.15 -16.47 38.07
CA ARG A 75 13.10 -15.02 37.81
C ARG A 75 13.61 -14.64 36.43
N VAL A 76 14.64 -15.30 35.92
CA VAL A 76 15.16 -15.08 34.56
C VAL A 76 14.13 -15.54 33.52
N ASN A 77 13.46 -16.67 33.74
CA ASN A 77 12.39 -17.15 32.85
C ASN A 77 11.17 -16.20 32.83
N GLU A 78 10.77 -15.67 34.00
CA GLU A 78 9.72 -14.65 34.08
C GLU A 78 10.12 -13.37 33.30
N LEU A 79 11.38 -12.95 33.40
CA LEU A 79 11.90 -11.79 32.66
C LEU A 79 11.91 -12.04 31.14
N VAL A 80 12.38 -13.21 30.69
CA VAL A 80 12.36 -13.61 29.27
C VAL A 80 10.92 -13.65 28.74
N SER A 81 9.99 -14.21 29.52
CA SER A 81 8.57 -14.24 29.14
C SER A 81 8.00 -12.83 28.98
N PHE A 82 8.29 -11.93 29.93
CA PHE A 82 7.81 -10.55 29.86
C PHE A 82 8.38 -9.80 28.66
N GLN A 83 9.68 -9.96 28.41
CA GLN A 83 10.36 -9.39 27.24
C GLN A 83 9.74 -9.88 25.93
N LYS A 84 9.45 -11.19 25.83
CA LYS A 84 8.78 -11.78 24.67
C LYS A 84 7.40 -11.17 24.44
N THR A 85 6.58 -11.05 25.49
CA THR A 85 5.26 -10.43 25.38
C THR A 85 5.34 -8.98 24.93
N LEU A 86 6.30 -8.19 25.44
CA LEU A 86 6.49 -6.82 24.99
C LEU A 86 6.90 -6.73 23.52
N LEU A 87 7.78 -7.63 23.05
CA LEU A 87 8.18 -7.68 21.64
C LEU A 87 7.01 -8.02 20.73
N GLU A 88 6.20 -9.03 21.10
CA GLU A 88 5.00 -9.40 20.35
C GLU A 88 4.02 -8.22 20.25
N MET A 89 3.83 -7.45 21.33
CA MET A 89 3.00 -6.25 21.31
C MET A 89 3.56 -5.14 20.41
N ILE A 90 4.87 -4.88 20.48
CA ILE A 90 5.54 -3.85 19.67
C ILE A 90 5.49 -4.22 18.19
N ASN A 91 5.75 -5.48 17.85
CA ASN A 91 5.71 -5.98 16.48
C ASN A 91 4.29 -5.89 15.92
N GLY A 92 3.28 -6.35 16.66
CA GLY A 92 1.88 -6.24 16.23
C GLY A 92 1.46 -4.80 15.97
N MET A 93 1.83 -3.86 16.85
CA MET A 93 1.55 -2.43 16.61
C MET A 93 2.32 -1.89 15.39
N SER A 94 3.59 -2.27 15.21
CA SER A 94 4.41 -1.86 14.07
C SER A 94 3.84 -2.37 12.74
N GLU A 95 3.38 -3.62 12.71
CA GLU A 95 2.71 -4.23 11.57
C GLU A 95 1.41 -3.50 11.22
N ASP A 96 0.56 -3.21 12.22
CA ASP A 96 -0.68 -2.45 12.04
C ASP A 96 -0.41 -1.03 11.49
N PHE A 97 0.62 -0.35 12.01
CA PHE A 97 1.05 0.95 11.50
C PHE A 97 1.53 0.86 10.06
N ARG A 98 2.35 -0.14 9.71
CA ARG A 98 2.85 -0.36 8.36
C ARG A 98 1.73 -0.63 7.36
N ALA A 99 0.79 -1.50 7.73
CA ALA A 99 -0.40 -1.76 6.91
C ALA A 99 -1.22 -0.47 6.67
N THR A 100 -1.38 0.36 7.70
CA THR A 100 -2.07 1.65 7.59
C THR A 100 -1.30 2.63 6.69
N LEU A 101 0.01 2.73 6.84
CA LEU A 101 0.87 3.57 5.99
C LEU A 101 0.81 3.15 4.53
N ASP A 102 0.87 1.85 4.25
CA ASP A 102 0.76 1.32 2.89
C ASP A 102 -0.56 1.72 2.23
N VAL A 103 -1.68 1.65 2.96
CA VAL A 103 -2.98 2.12 2.46
C VAL A 103 -2.92 3.62 2.15
N ILE A 104 -2.45 4.44 3.08
CA ILE A 104 -2.39 5.90 2.91
C ILE A 104 -1.47 6.30 1.75
N ILE A 105 -0.31 5.67 1.62
CA ILE A 105 0.64 5.93 0.53
C ILE A 105 0.02 5.55 -0.81
N ASN A 106 -0.64 4.38 -0.90
CA ASN A 106 -1.33 3.97 -2.12
C ASN A 106 -2.48 4.92 -2.48
N GLU A 107 -3.28 5.37 -1.49
CA GLU A 107 -4.34 6.35 -1.72
C GLU A 107 -3.79 7.73 -2.14
N SER A 108 -2.67 8.16 -1.57
CA SER A 108 -2.01 9.42 -1.93
C SER A 108 -1.46 9.39 -3.36
N GLN A 109 -0.99 8.24 -3.84
CA GLN A 109 -0.58 8.10 -5.24
C GLN A 109 -1.74 8.33 -6.22
N ILE A 110 -2.98 7.96 -5.85
CA ILE A 110 -4.17 8.20 -6.66
C ILE A 110 -4.40 9.71 -6.86
N VAL A 111 -4.10 10.52 -5.85
CA VAL A 111 -4.26 11.99 -5.90
C VAL A 111 -3.31 12.64 -6.92
N LYS A 112 -2.14 12.04 -7.18
CA LYS A 112 -1.15 12.55 -8.14
C LYS A 112 -1.46 12.24 -9.60
N ILE A 113 -2.48 11.43 -9.86
CA ILE A 113 -2.79 11.00 -11.22
C ILE A 113 -3.35 12.18 -12.00
N THR A 114 -2.58 12.62 -13.00
CA THR A 114 -3.01 13.71 -13.89
C THR A 114 -4.19 13.23 -14.73
N LYS A 115 -5.31 13.96 -14.67
CA LYS A 115 -6.51 13.64 -15.44
C LYS A 115 -6.22 13.81 -16.93
N PRO A 116 -6.68 12.89 -17.80
CA PRO A 116 -6.49 13.00 -19.23
C PRO A 116 -7.22 14.23 -19.76
N LYS A 117 -6.66 14.83 -20.81
CA LYS A 117 -7.29 15.98 -21.46
C LYS A 117 -8.64 15.54 -22.06
N PRO A 118 -9.73 16.30 -21.87
CA PRO A 118 -11.00 15.94 -22.48
C PRO A 118 -10.93 15.89 -24.00
N PHE A 119 -11.58 14.90 -24.59
CA PHE A 119 -11.73 14.79 -26.04
C PHE A 119 -13.02 15.49 -26.49
N CYS A 120 -12.88 16.45 -27.40
CA CYS A 120 -14.01 17.26 -27.89
C CYS A 120 -14.71 16.69 -29.13
N GLY A 121 -14.23 15.57 -29.70
CA GLY A 121 -14.85 14.98 -30.90
C GLY A 121 -14.22 15.43 -32.22
N ALA A 122 -13.00 15.99 -32.19
CA ALA A 122 -12.28 16.33 -33.40
C ALA A 122 -12.12 15.10 -34.31
N ARG A 123 -12.53 15.22 -35.58
CA ARG A 123 -12.35 14.19 -36.62
C ARG A 123 -10.89 14.10 -37.09
N ASN A 124 -10.01 13.73 -36.17
CA ASN A 124 -8.57 13.69 -36.36
C ASN A 124 -8.00 12.47 -35.65
N ALA A 125 -7.40 11.56 -36.42
CA ALA A 125 -6.85 10.31 -35.89
C ALA A 125 -5.78 10.56 -34.81
N LYS A 126 -4.89 11.55 -34.98
CA LYS A 126 -3.85 11.86 -34.00
C LYS A 126 -4.42 12.33 -32.67
N THR A 127 -5.41 13.23 -32.71
CA THR A 127 -6.07 13.73 -31.49
C THR A 127 -6.80 12.61 -30.75
N LEU A 128 -7.51 11.73 -31.48
CA LEU A 128 -8.21 10.61 -30.88
C LEU A 128 -7.24 9.57 -30.29
N GLU A 129 -6.19 9.18 -31.01
CA GLU A 129 -5.24 8.19 -30.48
C GLU A 129 -4.47 8.71 -29.27
N ASN A 130 -4.09 9.99 -29.25
CA ASN A 130 -3.48 10.60 -28.06
C ASN A 130 -4.43 10.53 -26.84
N TYR A 131 -5.71 10.82 -27.04
CA TYR A 131 -6.71 10.71 -25.97
C TYR A 131 -6.88 9.27 -25.46
N ILE A 132 -6.97 8.30 -26.39
CA ILE A 132 -7.08 6.88 -26.04
C ILE A 132 -5.85 6.44 -25.24
N PHE A 133 -4.66 6.85 -25.68
CA PHE A 133 -3.41 6.54 -24.98
C PHE A 133 -3.39 7.14 -23.57
N ASP A 134 -3.70 8.43 -23.42
CA ASP A 134 -3.74 9.11 -22.12
C ASP A 134 -4.76 8.44 -21.16
N LEU A 135 -5.91 8.01 -21.68
CA LEU A 135 -6.90 7.26 -20.91
C LEU A 135 -6.40 5.89 -20.43
N GLU A 136 -5.71 5.14 -21.28
CA GLU A 136 -5.16 3.83 -20.90
C GLU A 136 -4.11 3.97 -19.80
N GLN A 137 -3.26 4.99 -19.89
CA GLN A 137 -2.30 5.32 -18.84
C GLN A 137 -3.02 5.72 -17.55
N TYR A 138 -4.10 6.51 -17.65
CA TYR A 138 -4.92 6.88 -16.51
C TYR A 138 -5.57 5.66 -15.82
N PHE A 139 -6.09 4.69 -16.58
CA PHE A 139 -6.66 3.46 -15.99
C PHE A 139 -5.62 2.63 -15.26
N ARG A 140 -4.41 2.51 -15.82
CA ARG A 140 -3.29 1.81 -15.18
C ARG A 140 -2.90 2.50 -13.88
N ALA A 141 -2.77 3.82 -13.90
CA ALA A 141 -2.41 4.60 -12.72
C ALA A 141 -3.49 4.49 -11.63
N MET A 142 -4.78 4.56 -12.00
CA MET A 142 -5.91 4.43 -11.07
C MET A 142 -6.18 2.99 -10.62
N ASN A 143 -5.36 2.01 -11.04
CA ASN A 143 -5.59 0.58 -10.86
C ASN A 143 -7.05 0.15 -11.17
N THR A 144 -7.63 0.73 -12.23
CA THR A 144 -9.04 0.51 -12.55
C THR A 144 -9.21 -0.82 -13.27
N VAL A 145 -9.71 -1.83 -12.55
CA VAL A 145 -9.83 -3.21 -13.05
C VAL A 145 -11.16 -3.51 -13.74
N THR A 146 -12.26 -2.86 -13.33
CA THR A 146 -13.60 -3.20 -13.86
C THR A 146 -13.92 -2.43 -15.15
N GLU A 147 -14.47 -3.12 -16.15
CA GLU A 147 -14.85 -2.48 -17.43
C GLU A 147 -15.89 -1.38 -17.24
N LYS A 148 -16.86 -1.58 -16.34
CA LYS A 148 -17.84 -0.55 -15.98
C LYS A 148 -17.18 0.74 -15.45
N ALA A 149 -16.16 0.63 -14.59
CA ALA A 149 -15.45 1.79 -14.10
C ALA A 149 -14.61 2.45 -15.20
N LYS A 150 -13.92 1.67 -16.05
CA LYS A 150 -13.18 2.19 -17.20
C LYS A 150 -14.08 2.96 -18.16
N LEU A 151 -15.26 2.41 -18.50
CA LEU A 151 -16.25 3.09 -19.35
C LEU A 151 -16.76 4.37 -18.71
N THR A 152 -17.05 4.34 -17.41
CA THR A 152 -17.49 5.54 -16.67
C THR A 152 -16.42 6.63 -16.75
N LEU A 153 -15.16 6.29 -16.45
CA LEU A 153 -14.05 7.23 -16.51
C LEU A 153 -13.79 7.76 -17.94
N ALA A 154 -13.76 6.88 -18.95
CA ALA A 154 -13.61 7.30 -20.35
C ALA A 154 -14.70 8.29 -20.77
N THR A 155 -15.95 7.99 -20.43
CA THR A 155 -17.09 8.80 -20.89
C THR A 155 -17.22 10.10 -20.11
N MET A 156 -16.75 10.16 -18.86
CA MET A 156 -16.61 11.40 -18.09
C MET A 156 -15.63 12.39 -18.74
N HIS A 157 -14.58 11.90 -19.42
CA HIS A 157 -13.58 12.73 -20.10
C HIS A 157 -13.92 13.03 -21.58
N LEU A 158 -15.15 12.76 -22.01
CA LEU A 158 -15.67 13.29 -23.27
C LEU A 158 -16.27 14.69 -23.06
N SER A 159 -16.13 15.54 -24.06
CA SER A 159 -16.65 16.91 -24.11
C SER A 159 -17.27 17.19 -25.49
N GLU A 160 -18.06 18.27 -25.59
CA GLU A 160 -18.61 18.78 -26.86
C GLU A 160 -19.25 17.67 -27.72
N ASP A 161 -18.86 17.56 -28.99
CA ASP A 161 -19.43 16.62 -29.96
C ASP A 161 -19.24 15.17 -29.54
N ALA A 162 -18.11 14.85 -28.91
CA ALA A 162 -17.87 13.51 -28.38
C ALA A 162 -18.84 13.15 -27.25
N LYS A 163 -19.22 14.12 -26.40
CA LYS A 163 -20.21 13.90 -25.34
C LYS A 163 -21.62 13.75 -25.90
N LEU A 164 -21.96 14.50 -26.95
CA LEU A 164 -23.25 14.36 -27.65
C LEU A 164 -23.37 12.98 -28.32
N TRP A 165 -22.33 12.55 -29.02
CA TRP A 165 -22.25 11.21 -29.60
C TRP A 165 -22.45 10.11 -28.54
N TRP A 166 -21.75 10.21 -27.40
CA TRP A 166 -21.92 9.23 -26.31
C TRP A 166 -23.35 9.20 -25.76
N ARG A 167 -24.02 10.35 -25.61
CA ARG A 167 -25.43 10.40 -25.18
C ARG A 167 -26.34 9.66 -26.15
N SER A 168 -26.11 9.77 -27.46
CA SER A 168 -26.85 9.00 -28.46
C SER A 168 -26.64 7.50 -28.28
N ARG A 169 -25.38 7.06 -28.18
CA ARG A 169 -25.06 5.64 -27.94
C ARG A 169 -25.63 5.12 -26.63
N TYR A 170 -25.68 5.96 -25.60
CA TYR A 170 -26.28 5.59 -24.32
C TYR A 170 -27.77 5.29 -24.46
N VAL A 171 -28.51 6.09 -25.23
CA VAL A 171 -29.93 5.81 -25.53
C VAL A 171 -30.07 4.51 -26.33
N ASP A 172 -29.27 4.34 -27.39
CA ASP A 172 -29.26 3.11 -28.20
C ASP A 172 -29.04 1.85 -27.34
N MET A 173 -28.16 1.91 -26.32
CA MET A 173 -27.92 0.80 -25.40
C MET A 173 -29.12 0.49 -24.50
N GLN A 174 -29.86 1.52 -24.05
CA GLN A 174 -31.08 1.32 -23.25
C GLN A 174 -32.20 0.68 -24.08
N GLU A 175 -32.25 1.01 -25.37
CA GLU A 175 -33.23 0.47 -26.32
C GLU A 175 -32.80 -0.88 -26.93
N GLY A 176 -31.60 -1.36 -26.59
CA GLY A 176 -31.06 -2.63 -27.09
C GLY A 176 -30.55 -2.59 -28.54
N HIS A 177 -30.33 -1.39 -29.08
CA HIS A 177 -29.86 -1.16 -30.45
C HIS A 177 -28.33 -1.25 -30.58
N CYS A 178 -27.57 -1.08 -29.51
CA CYS A 178 -26.13 -1.34 -29.49
C CYS A 178 -25.63 -1.82 -28.12
N THR A 179 -24.39 -2.32 -28.07
CA THR A 179 -23.75 -2.81 -26.84
C THR A 179 -22.31 -2.29 -26.76
N ILE A 180 -22.03 -1.43 -25.76
CA ILE A 180 -20.67 -0.95 -25.44
C ILE A 180 -20.40 -1.28 -23.97
N ASP A 181 -19.98 -2.51 -23.70
CA ASP A 181 -19.78 -3.09 -22.36
C ASP A 181 -18.29 -3.19 -21.95
N THR A 182 -17.38 -3.00 -22.90
CA THR A 182 -15.92 -3.02 -22.66
C THR A 182 -15.25 -1.76 -23.21
N SER A 183 -14.10 -1.43 -22.62
CA SER A 183 -13.24 -0.34 -23.07
C SER A 183 -12.78 -0.53 -24.52
N ASP A 184 -12.52 -1.76 -24.93
CA ASP A 184 -12.11 -2.07 -26.31
C ASP A 184 -13.22 -1.79 -27.32
N THR A 185 -14.47 -2.14 -27.01
CA THR A 185 -15.62 -1.81 -27.85
C THR A 185 -15.80 -0.30 -27.96
N LEU A 186 -15.67 0.43 -26.84
CA LEU A 186 -15.74 1.90 -26.86
C LEU A 186 -14.67 2.51 -27.77
N LYS A 187 -13.42 2.06 -27.66
CA LYS A 187 -12.32 2.56 -28.50
C LYS A 187 -12.57 2.29 -29.99
N LYS A 188 -13.10 1.11 -30.35
CA LYS A 188 -13.45 0.78 -31.74
C LYS A 188 -14.56 1.70 -32.28
N GLU A 189 -15.62 1.91 -31.51
CA GLU A 189 -16.72 2.80 -31.86
C GLU A 189 -16.25 4.26 -32.03
N GLN A 190 -15.39 4.75 -31.13
CA GLN A 190 -14.80 6.09 -31.26
C GLN A 190 -13.94 6.22 -32.52
N ARG A 191 -13.13 5.21 -32.85
CA ARG A 191 -12.34 5.20 -34.09
C ARG A 191 -13.25 5.23 -35.32
N SER A 192 -14.34 4.45 -35.31
CA SER A 192 -15.33 4.47 -36.39
C SER A 192 -15.96 5.85 -36.58
N GLN A 193 -16.30 6.52 -35.48
CA GLN A 193 -17.01 7.81 -35.51
C GLN A 193 -16.12 9.01 -35.86
N PHE A 194 -14.89 9.05 -35.32
CA PHE A 194 -14.04 10.25 -35.34
C PHE A 194 -12.80 10.10 -36.22
N PHE A 195 -12.60 8.97 -36.88
CA PHE A 195 -11.59 8.92 -37.94
C PHE A 195 -12.08 9.72 -39.15
N PRO A 196 -11.20 10.48 -39.81
CA PRO A 196 -11.55 11.12 -41.06
C PRO A 196 -11.88 10.04 -42.09
N GLU A 197 -12.96 10.25 -42.84
CA GLU A 197 -13.24 9.45 -44.04
C GLU A 197 -12.05 9.59 -44.99
N LYS A 198 -11.61 8.47 -45.57
CA LYS A 198 -10.60 8.52 -46.62
C LYS A 198 -11.24 9.21 -47.83
N CYS A 199 -10.87 10.46 -48.10
CA CYS A 199 -11.19 11.14 -49.35
C CYS A 199 -10.59 10.41 -50.54
#